data_AF-A0A0Q8VUL4-F1
#
_entry.id   AF-A0A0Q8VUL4-F1
#
_cell.length_a   1.000
_cell.length_b   1.000
_cell.length_c   1.000
_cell.angle_alpha   90.00
_cell.angle_beta   90.00
_cell.angle_gamma   90.00
#
_symmetry.space_group_name_H-M   'P 1'
#
loop_
_entity.id
_entity.type
_entity.pdbx_description
1 polymer ?
#
loop_
_entity_poly.entity_id
_entity_poly.type
_entity_poly.pdbx_seq_one_letter_code
_entity_poly.pdbx_strand_id
1 'polypeptide(L)'
;MANGDDAAAAGMDVVPGTASVRQGYDEDNKTRDYIAQRTNAVQPIAKGGTGSTTAADARSALGVPSTTELTTGLAGKSPAGHTHNVSELGAGTVNGDLGATGKLSAQGNIEHNGQIYSPGTRNRTVSTNYASVYSGDGGWMGIPPSSRRFKTEIQPWQEDAARILGIMPVTYRLKSDVAELGDAAPVRVGFIAEDLIDAGLEEFVPTNIDPDSDDFGLPISINYEFYVVALQLVVRHQSEQMQDIHTRLAAAGIA
;
A
#
# COMPACT_ATOMS: atom_id res chain seq x y z
N MET A 1 47.36 -18.74 -54.00
CA MET A 1 47.26 -19.66 -52.85
C MET A 1 47.54 -21.05 -53.38
N ALA A 2 48.40 -21.80 -52.71
CA ALA A 2 48.64 -23.20 -53.02
C ALA A 2 47.43 -24.04 -52.58
N ASN A 3 47.19 -25.18 -53.24
CA ASN A 3 46.13 -26.11 -52.83
C ASN A 3 46.46 -26.62 -51.42
N GLY A 4 45.54 -26.45 -50.48
CA GLY A 4 45.67 -26.84 -49.08
C GLY A 4 45.95 -25.68 -48.11
N ASP A 5 46.15 -24.45 -48.60
CA ASP A 5 46.41 -23.29 -47.73
C ASP A 5 45.23 -22.99 -46.79
N ASP A 6 44.00 -23.00 -47.32
CA ASP A 6 42.78 -22.73 -46.54
C ASP A 6 42.44 -23.91 -45.61
N ALA A 7 42.65 -25.13 -46.10
CA ALA A 7 42.52 -26.35 -45.31
C ALA A 7 43.47 -26.35 -44.11
N ALA A 8 44.76 -26.05 -44.34
CA ALA A 8 45.77 -25.96 -43.28
C ALA A 8 45.45 -24.84 -42.29
N ALA A 9 45.03 -23.67 -42.77
CA ALA A 9 44.63 -22.55 -41.92
C ALA A 9 43.39 -22.88 -41.04
N ALA A 10 42.48 -23.72 -41.54
CA ALA A 10 41.34 -24.24 -40.78
C ALA A 10 41.67 -25.45 -39.89
N GLY A 11 42.94 -25.87 -39.81
CA GLY A 11 43.39 -27.00 -39.00
C GLY A 11 43.05 -28.37 -39.56
N MET A 12 42.73 -28.47 -40.85
CA MET A 12 42.55 -29.74 -41.55
C MET A 12 43.90 -30.30 -41.97
N ASP A 13 44.04 -31.63 -41.93
CA ASP A 13 45.21 -32.28 -42.51
C ASP A 13 45.31 -31.93 -44.00
N VAL A 14 46.52 -31.74 -44.51
CA VAL A 14 46.80 -31.58 -45.95
C VAL A 14 47.58 -32.78 -46.46
N VAL A 15 47.30 -33.21 -47.68
CA VAL A 15 48.04 -34.32 -48.31
C VAL A 15 49.35 -33.79 -48.87
N PRO A 16 50.53 -34.30 -48.45
CA PRO A 16 51.81 -33.86 -49.01
C PRO A 16 51.91 -34.21 -50.50
N GLY A 17 52.48 -33.32 -51.31
CA GLY A 17 52.63 -33.53 -52.76
C GLY A 17 53.47 -34.75 -53.17
N THR A 18 54.16 -35.38 -52.21
CA THR A 18 54.93 -36.62 -52.39
C THR A 18 54.13 -37.89 -52.07
N ALA A 19 52.91 -37.77 -51.51
CA ALA A 19 52.14 -38.89 -50.99
C ALA A 19 51.25 -39.60 -52.04
N SER A 20 51.04 -39.03 -53.23
CA SER A 20 50.15 -39.60 -54.26
C SER A 20 50.70 -39.48 -55.68
N VAL A 21 50.81 -40.60 -56.39
CA VAL A 21 51.52 -40.74 -57.67
C VAL A 21 50.73 -40.31 -58.91
N ARG A 22 49.47 -39.86 -58.77
CA ARG A 22 48.61 -39.42 -59.90
C ARG A 22 47.91 -38.08 -59.62
N GLN A 23 48.59 -37.11 -59.02
CA GLN A 23 48.04 -35.76 -58.74
C GLN A 23 46.77 -35.73 -57.85
N GLY A 24 46.37 -36.86 -57.24
CA GLY A 24 45.19 -36.90 -56.36
C GLY A 24 45.31 -35.98 -55.13
N TYR A 25 46.54 -35.72 -54.67
CA TYR A 25 46.79 -34.78 -53.57
C TYR A 25 46.29 -33.36 -53.88
N ASP A 26 46.37 -32.93 -55.15
CA ASP A 26 45.92 -31.59 -55.56
C ASP A 26 44.39 -31.48 -55.48
N GLU A 27 43.65 -32.49 -55.95
CA GLU A 27 42.18 -32.49 -55.90
C GLU A 27 41.64 -32.71 -54.46
N ASP A 28 42.33 -33.52 -53.65
CA ASP A 28 42.00 -33.70 -52.24
C ASP A 28 42.18 -32.38 -51.47
N ASN A 29 43.31 -31.69 -51.66
CA ASN A 29 43.57 -30.41 -51.01
C ASN A 29 42.61 -29.32 -51.49
N LYS A 30 42.25 -29.26 -52.79
CA LYS A 30 41.20 -28.35 -53.30
C LYS A 30 39.84 -28.61 -52.65
N THR A 31 39.46 -29.87 -52.48
CA THR A 31 38.20 -30.23 -51.83
C THR A 31 38.20 -29.84 -50.36
N ARG A 32 39.34 -30.02 -49.67
CA ARG A 32 39.52 -29.59 -48.28
C ARG A 32 39.49 -28.07 -48.14
N ASP A 33 40.12 -27.33 -49.06
CA ASP A 33 40.02 -25.87 -49.12
C ASP A 33 38.57 -25.43 -49.30
N TYR A 34 37.81 -26.08 -50.20
CA TYR A 34 36.39 -25.79 -50.37
C TYR A 34 35.56 -26.06 -49.10
N ILE A 35 35.84 -27.15 -48.38
CA ILE A 35 35.17 -27.45 -47.10
C ILE A 35 35.53 -26.40 -46.05
N ALA A 36 36.80 -26.01 -45.95
CA ALA A 36 37.27 -24.97 -45.03
C ALA A 36 36.59 -23.62 -45.31
N GLN A 37 36.57 -23.20 -46.58
CA GLN A 37 35.89 -21.98 -47.02
C GLN A 37 34.40 -22.02 -46.70
N ARG A 38 33.72 -23.14 -46.99
CA ARG A 38 32.29 -23.30 -46.70
C ARG A 38 32.00 -23.29 -45.19
N THR A 39 32.88 -23.88 -44.38
CA THR A 39 32.70 -23.97 -42.92
C THR A 39 32.91 -22.62 -42.24
N ASN A 40 33.87 -21.84 -42.74
CA ASN A 40 34.16 -20.49 -42.23
C ASN A 40 33.20 -19.42 -42.79
N ALA A 41 32.38 -19.77 -43.78
CA ALA A 41 31.40 -18.85 -44.35
C ALA A 41 30.24 -18.62 -43.37
N VAL A 42 29.85 -17.35 -43.22
CA VAL A 42 28.67 -16.96 -42.47
C VAL A 42 27.41 -17.48 -43.17
N GLN A 43 26.61 -18.28 -42.47
CA GLN A 43 25.37 -18.83 -43.01
C GLN A 43 24.21 -17.82 -42.84
N PRO A 44 23.45 -17.52 -43.90
CA PRO A 44 22.32 -16.58 -43.83
C PRO A 44 21.16 -17.16 -43.01
N ILE A 45 20.30 -16.27 -42.48
CA ILE A 45 19.13 -16.61 -41.66
C ILE A 45 18.20 -17.61 -42.36
N ALA A 46 17.94 -17.39 -43.66
CA ALA A 46 17.07 -18.26 -44.46
C ALA A 46 17.57 -19.71 -44.57
N LYS A 47 18.83 -19.97 -44.22
CA LYS A 47 19.43 -21.32 -44.20
C LYS A 47 19.72 -21.81 -42.77
N GLY A 48 19.14 -21.18 -41.75
CA GLY A 48 19.33 -21.57 -40.35
C GLY A 48 20.61 -21.04 -39.68
N GLY A 49 21.34 -20.13 -40.33
CA GLY A 49 22.44 -19.40 -39.69
C GLY A 49 21.97 -18.09 -39.07
N THR A 50 22.92 -17.25 -38.64
CA THR A 50 22.64 -15.93 -38.05
C THR A 50 22.95 -14.77 -38.99
N GLY A 51 23.61 -15.02 -40.12
CA GLY A 51 24.11 -13.96 -41.00
C GLY A 51 25.25 -13.13 -40.40
N SER A 52 25.83 -13.55 -39.27
CA SER A 52 26.74 -12.74 -38.47
C SER A 52 27.91 -13.55 -37.88
N THR A 53 29.09 -12.92 -37.76
CA THR A 53 30.27 -13.50 -37.09
C THR A 53 30.37 -13.16 -35.60
N THR A 54 29.53 -12.24 -35.10
CA THR A 54 29.52 -11.82 -33.69
C THR A 54 28.19 -12.13 -33.03
N ALA A 55 28.21 -12.33 -31.71
CA ALA A 55 27.00 -12.54 -30.93
C ALA A 55 26.06 -11.32 -30.93
N ALA A 56 26.61 -10.11 -31.02
CA ALA A 56 25.82 -8.87 -31.07
C ALA A 56 25.05 -8.74 -32.38
N ASP A 57 25.73 -8.95 -33.51
CA ASP A 57 25.11 -8.89 -34.83
C ASP A 57 24.15 -10.06 -35.05
N ALA A 58 24.44 -11.24 -34.49
CA ALA A 58 23.52 -12.38 -34.52
C ALA A 58 22.20 -12.09 -33.78
N ARG A 59 22.26 -11.45 -32.61
CA ARG A 59 21.06 -11.03 -31.87
C ARG A 59 20.24 -10.01 -32.67
N SER A 60 20.90 -9.01 -33.24
CA SER A 60 20.26 -8.01 -34.10
C SER A 60 19.57 -8.66 -35.30
N ALA A 61 20.27 -9.57 -36.00
CA ALA A 61 19.74 -10.31 -37.13
C ALA A 61 18.52 -11.19 -36.78
N LEU A 62 18.48 -11.77 -35.58
CA LEU A 62 17.35 -12.55 -35.07
C LEU A 62 16.24 -11.69 -34.44
N GLY A 63 16.40 -10.37 -34.40
CA GLY A 63 15.45 -9.47 -33.74
C GLY A 63 15.38 -9.65 -32.22
N VAL A 64 16.43 -10.23 -31.61
CA VAL A 64 16.55 -10.38 -30.17
C VAL A 64 17.22 -9.13 -29.61
N PRO A 65 16.56 -8.35 -28.74
CA PRO A 65 17.14 -7.15 -28.18
C PRO A 65 18.35 -7.46 -27.29
N SER A 66 19.21 -6.47 -27.10
CA SER A 66 20.34 -6.62 -26.17
C SER A 66 19.82 -6.74 -24.73
N THR A 67 20.61 -7.36 -23.85
CA THR A 67 20.27 -7.52 -22.43
C THR A 67 20.08 -6.19 -21.68
N THR A 68 20.45 -5.06 -22.30
CA THR A 68 20.32 -3.71 -21.75
C THR A 68 19.05 -3.00 -22.24
N GLU A 69 18.44 -3.44 -23.35
CA GLU A 69 17.26 -2.84 -23.99
C GLU A 69 16.05 -3.79 -23.92
N LEU A 70 15.89 -4.50 -22.80
CA LEU A 70 14.77 -5.43 -22.64
C LEU A 70 13.43 -4.71 -22.46
N THR A 71 13.43 -3.51 -21.88
CA THR A 71 12.24 -2.71 -21.55
C THR A 71 11.50 -2.21 -22.80
N THR A 72 12.25 -1.79 -23.82
CA THR A 72 11.77 -1.25 -25.11
C THR A 72 11.82 -2.30 -26.20
N GLY A 73 12.86 -3.14 -26.23
CA GLY A 73 13.09 -4.13 -27.27
C GLY A 73 12.13 -5.32 -27.25
N LEU A 74 11.48 -5.60 -26.11
CA LEU A 74 10.40 -6.60 -26.01
C LEU A 74 9.01 -5.97 -26.04
N ALA A 75 8.88 -4.66 -26.23
CA ALA A 75 7.58 -4.01 -26.34
C ALA A 75 6.77 -4.65 -27.48
N GLY A 76 5.59 -5.20 -27.15
CA GLY A 76 4.74 -5.94 -28.10
C GLY A 76 5.23 -7.35 -28.48
N LYS A 77 6.33 -7.85 -27.89
CA LYS A 77 6.84 -9.23 -28.05
C LYS A 77 6.68 -10.10 -26.80
N SER A 78 6.40 -9.50 -25.65
CA SER A 78 6.01 -10.23 -24.45
C SER A 78 4.61 -10.86 -24.63
N PRO A 79 4.34 -12.07 -24.12
CA PRO A 79 2.96 -12.54 -23.96
C PRO A 79 2.18 -11.47 -23.19
N ALA A 80 0.91 -11.25 -23.53
CA ALA A 80 0.06 -10.22 -22.93
C ALA A 80 -0.03 -10.27 -21.38
N GLY A 81 0.45 -11.35 -20.76
CA GLY A 81 0.89 -11.38 -19.37
C GLY A 81 1.93 -12.51 -19.16
N HIS A 82 2.83 -12.32 -18.21
CA HIS A 82 3.62 -13.40 -17.62
C HIS A 82 3.52 -13.29 -16.09
N THR A 83 3.71 -14.40 -15.40
CA THR A 83 3.60 -14.48 -13.94
C THR A 83 4.97 -14.67 -13.33
N HIS A 84 5.25 -13.97 -12.24
CA HIS A 84 6.37 -14.26 -11.36
C HIS A 84 5.89 -15.06 -10.16
N ASN A 85 6.74 -15.95 -9.67
CA ASN A 85 6.58 -16.46 -8.31
C ASN A 85 6.95 -15.33 -7.34
N VAL A 86 6.24 -15.20 -6.22
CA VAL A 86 6.55 -14.17 -5.21
C VAL A 86 8.00 -14.26 -4.72
N SER A 87 8.57 -15.47 -4.67
CA SER A 87 9.98 -15.69 -4.32
C SER A 87 10.99 -15.09 -5.29
N GLU A 88 10.57 -14.77 -6.51
CA GLU A 88 11.40 -14.14 -7.54
C GLU A 88 11.43 -12.61 -7.38
N LEU A 89 10.52 -12.05 -6.60
CA LEU A 89 10.42 -10.62 -6.34
C LEU A 89 11.12 -10.29 -5.01
N GLY A 90 12.43 -10.05 -5.05
CA GLY A 90 13.20 -9.68 -3.86
C GLY A 90 12.84 -8.30 -3.28
N ALA A 91 12.46 -7.37 -4.15
CA ALA A 91 11.88 -6.06 -3.85
C ALA A 91 11.23 -5.51 -5.13
N GLY A 92 10.19 -4.69 -5.01
CA GLY A 92 9.55 -4.09 -6.18
C GLY A 92 8.43 -3.12 -5.85
N THR A 93 8.06 -2.32 -6.84
CA THR A 93 6.93 -1.39 -6.77
C THR A 93 5.88 -1.83 -7.79
N VAL A 94 4.62 -1.93 -7.36
CA VAL A 94 3.50 -2.12 -8.28
C VAL A 94 2.96 -0.76 -8.67
N ASN A 95 3.05 -0.41 -9.94
CA ASN A 95 2.46 0.82 -10.47
C ASN A 95 1.01 0.53 -10.89
N GLY A 96 0.08 0.64 -9.95
CA GLY A 96 -1.34 0.31 -10.12
C GLY A 96 -1.90 -0.50 -8.95
N ASP A 97 -2.93 -1.30 -9.24
CA ASP A 97 -3.65 -2.07 -8.22
C ASP A 97 -2.93 -3.36 -7.82
N LEU A 98 -2.87 -3.62 -6.51
CA LEU A 98 -2.45 -4.89 -5.94
C LEU A 98 -3.67 -5.67 -5.43
N GLY A 99 -4.12 -6.66 -6.20
CA GLY A 99 -5.18 -7.57 -5.79
C GLY A 99 -4.64 -8.81 -5.07
N ALA A 100 -5.15 -9.11 -3.87
CA ALA A 100 -4.87 -10.36 -3.17
C ALA A 100 -6.19 -11.09 -2.83
N THR A 101 -6.31 -12.35 -3.23
CA THR A 101 -7.44 -13.22 -2.82
C THR A 101 -7.28 -13.75 -1.40
N GLY A 102 -6.05 -13.72 -0.88
CA GLY A 102 -5.69 -14.10 0.48
C GLY A 102 -5.39 -12.89 1.37
N LYS A 103 -4.55 -13.11 2.39
CA LYS A 103 -4.11 -12.05 3.31
C LYS A 103 -3.03 -11.19 2.65
N LEU A 104 -3.11 -9.88 2.82
CA LEU A 104 -2.01 -8.95 2.61
C LEU A 104 -1.31 -8.69 3.96
N SER A 105 0.00 -8.86 4.03
CA SER A 105 0.79 -8.65 5.25
C SER A 105 1.90 -7.64 4.95
N ALA A 106 1.93 -6.53 5.69
CA ALA A 106 3.01 -5.55 5.67
C ALA A 106 3.79 -5.65 6.98
N GLN A 107 5.13 -5.72 6.91
CA GLN A 107 5.99 -5.67 8.10
C GLN A 107 6.25 -4.24 8.56
N GLY A 108 6.18 -3.27 7.65
CA GLY A 108 6.27 -1.85 7.92
C GLY A 108 4.91 -1.16 7.90
N ASN A 109 4.92 0.14 7.62
CA ASN A 109 3.72 0.96 7.56
C ASN A 109 2.89 0.66 6.31
N ILE A 110 1.58 0.82 6.42
CA ILE A 110 0.67 0.95 5.27
C ILE A 110 0.33 2.44 5.17
N GLU A 111 0.95 3.12 4.21
CA GLU A 111 0.73 4.54 3.94
C GLU A 111 -0.28 4.69 2.80
N HIS A 112 -1.28 5.55 2.97
CA HIS A 112 -2.32 5.77 1.98
C HIS A 112 -2.71 7.24 1.95
N ASN A 113 -2.78 7.83 0.75
CA ASN A 113 -3.10 9.24 0.54
C ASN A 113 -4.61 9.50 0.38
N GLY A 114 -5.45 8.73 1.08
CA GLY A 114 -6.91 8.76 0.95
C GLY A 114 -7.59 7.84 1.97
N GLN A 115 -8.72 7.24 1.60
CA GLN A 115 -9.48 6.35 2.49
C GLN A 115 -8.98 4.89 2.55
N ILE A 116 -8.92 4.34 3.77
CA ILE A 116 -8.83 2.88 3.98
C ILE A 116 -10.27 2.32 4.05
N TYR A 117 -10.70 1.61 3.01
CA TYR A 117 -12.07 1.08 2.91
C TYR A 117 -12.16 -0.41 3.31
N SER A 118 -12.79 -0.70 4.46
CA SER A 118 -12.97 -2.08 4.96
C SER A 118 -14.45 -2.41 5.23
N PRO A 119 -15.24 -2.72 4.18
CA PRO A 119 -16.68 -2.93 4.31
C PRO A 119 -17.05 -4.16 5.16
N GLY A 120 -16.21 -5.20 5.14
CA GLY A 120 -16.42 -6.42 5.92
C GLY A 120 -16.33 -6.24 7.44
N THR A 121 -15.69 -5.16 7.91
CA THR A 121 -15.51 -4.90 9.35
C THR A 121 -16.87 -4.74 10.06
N ARG A 122 -17.85 -4.10 9.43
CA ARG A 122 -19.18 -3.86 10.05
C ARG A 122 -19.97 -5.13 10.35
N ASN A 123 -19.71 -6.21 9.61
CA ASN A 123 -20.41 -7.49 9.77
C ASN A 123 -19.57 -8.54 10.52
N ARG A 124 -18.40 -8.15 11.04
CA ARG A 124 -17.51 -9.05 11.79
C ARG A 124 -17.76 -8.89 13.28
N THR A 125 -18.37 -9.90 13.90
CA THR A 125 -18.44 -9.99 15.37
C THR A 125 -17.05 -10.25 15.95
N VAL A 126 -16.64 -9.43 16.92
CA VAL A 126 -15.43 -9.62 17.74
C VAL A 126 -15.87 -10.08 19.13
N SER A 127 -15.27 -11.15 19.68
CA SER A 127 -15.77 -11.81 20.89
C SER A 127 -14.80 -11.78 22.09
N THR A 128 -13.54 -11.40 21.89
CA THR A 128 -12.53 -11.39 22.96
C THR A 128 -11.58 -10.21 22.82
N ASN A 129 -11.22 -9.60 23.96
CA ASN A 129 -10.17 -8.59 24.11
C ASN A 129 -10.18 -7.49 23.02
N TYR A 130 -11.26 -6.72 22.95
CA TYR A 130 -11.44 -5.61 22.02
C TYR A 130 -11.16 -4.27 22.72
N ALA A 131 -10.76 -3.27 21.94
CA ALA A 131 -10.61 -1.90 22.37
C ALA A 131 -11.01 -0.95 21.22
N SER A 132 -11.46 0.26 21.56
CA SER A 132 -11.72 1.30 20.58
C SER A 132 -10.41 1.79 19.97
N VAL A 133 -10.39 1.88 18.64
CA VAL A 133 -9.27 2.40 17.87
C VAL A 133 -9.51 3.88 17.58
N TYR A 134 -8.48 4.69 17.77
CA TYR A 134 -8.49 6.13 17.59
C TYR A 134 -7.51 6.50 16.48
N SER A 135 -7.82 7.56 15.74
CA SER A 135 -6.91 8.18 14.79
C SER A 135 -6.18 9.32 15.47
N GLY A 136 -4.85 9.28 15.46
CA GLY A 136 -4.00 10.39 15.87
C GLY A 136 -3.72 11.33 14.71
N ASP A 137 -3.07 12.45 15.04
CA ASP A 137 -2.74 13.54 14.12
C ASP A 137 -1.86 13.09 12.94
N GLY A 138 -0.84 12.28 13.22
CA GLY A 138 0.08 11.74 12.20
C GLY A 138 -0.48 10.58 11.36
N GLY A 139 -1.81 10.43 11.24
CA GLY A 139 -2.46 9.37 10.46
C GLY A 139 -2.30 7.95 11.04
N TRP A 140 -1.80 7.82 12.27
CA TRP A 140 -1.66 6.54 12.95
C TRP A 140 -2.95 6.15 13.67
N MET A 141 -3.26 4.86 13.67
CA MET A 141 -4.35 4.28 14.44
C MET A 141 -3.82 3.62 15.71
N GLY A 142 -4.45 3.86 16.86
CA GLY A 142 -4.00 3.32 18.15
C GLY A 142 -5.09 3.17 19.18
N ILE A 143 -4.72 2.68 20.36
CA ILE A 143 -5.62 2.53 21.52
C ILE A 143 -5.10 3.44 22.64
N PRO A 144 -5.94 4.32 23.23
CA PRO A 144 -5.51 5.21 24.29
C PRO A 144 -5.19 4.42 25.57
N PRO A 145 -4.01 4.62 26.18
CA PRO A 145 -3.66 3.95 27.42
C PRO A 145 -4.44 4.54 28.60
N SER A 146 -5.02 3.68 29.46
CA SER A 146 -5.74 4.13 30.67
C SER A 146 -5.12 3.68 32.00
N SER A 147 -4.10 2.82 31.97
CA SER A 147 -3.43 2.37 33.19
C SER A 147 -2.61 3.49 33.84
N ARG A 148 -2.62 3.55 35.18
CA ARG A 148 -1.84 4.52 35.98
C ARG A 148 -0.35 4.59 35.59
N ARG A 149 0.25 3.46 35.17
CA ARG A 149 1.65 3.41 34.72
C ARG A 149 1.98 4.28 33.49
N PHE A 150 0.98 4.65 32.71
CA PHE A 150 1.12 5.49 31.51
C PHE A 150 0.69 6.94 31.76
N LYS A 151 0.27 7.28 32.99
CA LYS A 151 -0.30 8.58 33.34
C LYS A 151 0.51 9.22 34.45
N THR A 152 0.74 10.53 34.34
CA THR A 152 1.38 11.36 35.37
C THR A 152 0.40 12.43 35.84
N GLU A 153 0.73 13.16 36.91
CA GLU A 153 -0.02 14.34 37.38
C GLU A 153 -1.52 14.10 37.58
N ILE A 154 -1.88 12.90 38.07
CA ILE A 154 -3.28 12.49 38.22
C ILE A 154 -3.91 13.29 39.36
N GLN A 155 -4.85 14.16 39.01
CA GLN A 155 -5.63 14.96 39.94
C GLN A 155 -7.13 14.68 39.75
N PRO A 156 -7.98 14.84 40.79
CA PRO A 156 -9.42 14.84 40.62
C PRO A 156 -9.82 15.99 39.69
N TRP A 157 -10.49 15.67 38.60
CA TRP A 157 -11.11 16.68 37.74
C TRP A 157 -12.45 17.11 38.36
N GLN A 158 -12.65 18.41 38.49
CA GLN A 158 -13.88 19.02 39.01
C GLN A 158 -14.37 20.03 37.99
N GLU A 159 -15.67 20.02 37.74
CA GLU A 159 -16.34 20.92 36.82
C GLU A 159 -17.76 21.19 37.34
N ASP A 160 -18.34 22.31 36.94
CA ASP A 160 -19.73 22.65 37.24
C ASP A 160 -20.69 21.70 36.51
N ALA A 161 -21.41 20.89 37.28
CA ALA A 161 -22.43 19.99 36.75
C ALA A 161 -23.52 20.74 35.96
N ALA A 162 -23.81 22.00 36.30
CA ALA A 162 -24.76 22.81 35.56
C ALA A 162 -24.26 23.20 34.16
N ARG A 163 -22.94 23.44 34.00
CA ARG A 163 -22.32 23.68 32.69
C ARG A 163 -22.44 22.46 31.80
N ILE A 164 -22.12 21.27 32.32
CA ILE A 164 -22.23 20.01 31.56
C ILE A 164 -23.68 19.75 31.17
N LEU A 165 -24.64 19.90 32.11
CA LEU A 165 -26.07 19.73 31.85
C LEU A 165 -26.66 20.79 30.90
N GLY A 166 -26.03 21.96 30.81
CA GLY A 166 -26.46 23.04 29.93
C GLY A 166 -26.29 22.73 28.44
N ILE A 167 -25.46 21.74 28.09
CA ILE A 167 -25.28 21.30 26.71
C ILE A 167 -26.51 20.53 26.25
N MET A 168 -27.23 21.09 25.27
CA MET A 168 -28.51 20.56 24.82
C MET A 168 -28.32 19.52 23.70
N PRO A 169 -28.90 18.31 23.82
CA PRO A 169 -28.93 17.38 22.71
C PRO A 169 -29.86 17.92 21.62
N VAL A 170 -29.42 17.81 20.37
CA VAL A 170 -30.16 18.27 19.19
C VAL A 170 -30.45 17.11 18.25
N THR A 171 -31.40 17.33 17.34
CA THR A 171 -31.58 16.49 16.17
C THR A 171 -31.12 17.24 14.94
N TYR A 172 -30.44 16.55 14.04
CA TYR A 172 -29.90 17.16 12.82
C TYR A 172 -29.88 16.16 11.67
N ARG A 173 -29.73 16.70 10.45
CA ARG A 173 -29.38 15.94 9.26
C ARG A 173 -28.04 16.45 8.75
N LEU A 174 -27.19 15.56 8.27
CA LEU A 174 -25.92 15.97 7.66
C LEU A 174 -26.21 16.67 6.34
N LYS A 175 -25.52 17.78 6.07
CA LYS A 175 -25.67 18.52 4.80
C LYS A 175 -25.34 17.62 3.60
N SER A 176 -24.36 16.72 3.72
CA SER A 176 -24.01 15.71 2.71
C SER A 176 -25.17 14.76 2.42
N ASP A 177 -25.78 14.19 3.47
CA ASP A 177 -26.88 13.24 3.33
C ASP A 177 -28.12 13.93 2.72
N VAL A 178 -28.39 15.19 3.08
CA VAL A 178 -29.49 15.98 2.47
C VAL A 178 -29.21 16.30 1.00
N ALA A 179 -27.96 16.62 0.64
CA ALA A 179 -27.59 16.87 -0.74
C ALA A 179 -27.74 15.60 -1.61
N GLU A 180 -27.47 14.41 -1.05
CA GLU A 180 -27.57 13.13 -1.76
C GLU A 180 -28.99 12.56 -1.77
N LEU A 181 -29.70 12.60 -0.64
CA LEU A 181 -30.95 11.87 -0.41
C LEU A 181 -32.18 12.78 -0.26
N GLY A 182 -32.00 14.10 -0.21
CA GLY A 182 -33.08 15.07 0.01
C GLY A 182 -33.84 14.80 1.31
N ASP A 183 -35.17 14.73 1.22
CA ASP A 183 -36.04 14.48 2.37
C ASP A 183 -35.87 13.08 2.99
N ALA A 184 -35.28 12.14 2.25
CA ALA A 184 -34.97 10.79 2.75
C ALA A 184 -33.71 10.74 3.64
N ALA A 185 -33.00 11.86 3.80
CA ALA A 185 -31.83 11.93 4.66
C ALA A 185 -32.16 11.61 6.13
N PRO A 186 -31.38 10.71 6.77
CA PRO A 186 -31.67 10.25 8.12
C PRO A 186 -31.51 11.37 9.14
N VAL A 187 -32.46 11.45 10.08
CA VAL A 187 -32.34 12.29 11.27
C VAL A 187 -31.43 11.59 12.27
N ARG A 188 -30.46 12.34 12.79
CA ARG A 188 -29.48 11.89 13.80
C ARG A 188 -29.69 12.68 15.08
N VAL A 189 -29.23 12.11 16.19
CA VAL A 189 -29.22 12.75 17.52
C VAL A 189 -27.76 12.96 17.92
N GLY A 190 -27.44 14.11 18.50
CA GLY A 190 -26.10 14.39 19.03
C GLY A 190 -26.01 15.78 19.65
N PHE A 191 -24.78 16.28 19.75
CA PHE A 191 -24.47 17.64 20.21
C PHE A 191 -23.78 18.43 19.09
N ILE A 192 -23.69 19.75 19.27
CA ILE A 192 -22.95 20.66 18.40
C ILE A 192 -21.61 20.98 19.07
N ALA A 193 -20.51 20.85 18.35
CA ALA A 193 -19.17 20.98 18.92
C ALA A 193 -18.87 22.42 19.37
N GLU A 194 -19.40 23.39 18.63
CA GLU A 194 -19.32 24.82 18.94
C GLU A 194 -20.02 25.13 20.28
N ASP A 195 -21.17 24.51 20.58
CA ASP A 195 -21.87 24.72 21.85
C ASP A 195 -21.02 24.24 23.05
N LEU A 196 -20.18 23.21 22.86
CA LEU A 196 -19.24 22.75 23.90
C LEU A 196 -18.10 23.75 24.08
N ILE A 197 -17.56 24.29 23.00
CA ILE A 197 -16.52 25.33 23.05
C ILE A 197 -17.06 26.59 23.74
N ASP A 198 -18.25 27.04 23.37
CA ASP A 198 -18.88 28.23 23.97
C ASP A 198 -19.16 28.05 25.47
N ALA A 199 -19.35 26.81 25.91
CA ALA A 199 -19.48 26.48 27.33
C ALA A 199 -18.13 26.35 28.06
N GLY A 200 -17.00 26.42 27.36
CA GLY A 200 -15.66 26.21 27.92
C GLY A 200 -15.35 24.74 28.19
N LEU A 201 -15.80 23.85 27.31
CA LEU A 201 -15.59 22.40 27.36
C LEU A 201 -14.78 21.91 26.14
N GLU A 202 -13.82 22.71 25.68
CA GLU A 202 -13.01 22.43 24.49
C GLU A 202 -12.19 21.14 24.57
N GLU A 203 -11.92 20.58 25.75
CA GLU A 203 -11.15 19.34 25.91
C GLU A 203 -11.83 18.10 25.29
N PHE A 204 -13.14 18.18 25.04
CA PHE A 204 -13.91 17.13 24.38
C PHE A 204 -14.03 17.33 22.87
N VAL A 205 -13.51 18.43 22.33
CA VAL A 205 -13.71 18.83 20.95
C VAL A 205 -12.39 18.77 20.18
N PRO A 206 -12.15 17.71 19.40
CA PRO A 206 -11.04 17.72 18.46
C PRO A 206 -11.23 18.82 17.42
N THR A 207 -10.13 19.47 17.05
CA THR A 207 -10.06 20.48 16.01
C THR A 207 -9.32 19.96 14.78
N ASN A 208 -9.51 20.62 13.64
CA ASN A 208 -8.74 20.34 12.45
C ASN A 208 -7.29 20.79 12.66
N ILE A 209 -6.36 19.88 12.41
CA ILE A 209 -4.92 20.03 12.63
C ILE A 209 -4.15 20.19 11.33
N ASP A 210 -4.80 20.05 10.16
CA ASP A 210 -4.16 20.24 8.86
C ASP A 210 -3.92 21.74 8.61
N PRO A 211 -2.65 22.21 8.63
CA PRO A 211 -2.34 23.63 8.48
C PRO A 211 -2.65 24.18 7.09
N ASP A 212 -2.81 23.31 6.09
CA ASP A 212 -3.12 23.69 4.71
C ASP A 212 -4.64 23.71 4.42
N SER A 213 -5.46 23.29 5.39
CA SER A 213 -6.92 23.30 5.29
C SER A 213 -7.51 24.67 5.63
N ASP A 214 -8.50 25.13 4.84
CA ASP A 214 -9.28 26.35 5.15
C ASP A 214 -9.98 26.27 6.52
N ASP A 215 -10.28 25.04 6.98
CA ASP A 215 -10.89 24.76 8.28
C ASP A 215 -9.87 24.56 9.42
N PHE A 216 -8.59 24.91 9.25
CA PHE A 216 -7.57 24.74 10.29
C PHE A 216 -7.99 25.38 11.63
N GLY A 217 -7.87 24.62 12.71
CA GLY A 217 -8.24 25.04 14.06
C GLY A 217 -9.75 25.02 14.36
N LEU A 218 -10.61 24.75 13.37
CA LEU A 218 -12.05 24.65 13.59
C LEU A 218 -12.44 23.29 14.21
N PRO A 219 -13.53 23.24 15.01
CA PRO A 219 -14.02 21.98 15.58
C PRO A 219 -14.45 20.99 14.48
N ILE A 220 -14.05 19.73 14.62
CA ILE A 220 -14.35 18.67 13.62
C ILE A 220 -15.30 17.60 14.12
N SER A 221 -15.32 17.34 15.42
CA SER A 221 -16.11 16.26 16.02
C SER A 221 -16.24 16.49 17.53
N ILE A 222 -16.86 15.55 18.23
CA ILE A 222 -16.90 15.47 19.69
C ILE A 222 -16.39 14.09 20.09
N ASN A 223 -15.48 14.04 21.06
CA ASN A 223 -15.05 12.80 21.72
C ASN A 223 -16.14 12.37 22.72
N TYR A 224 -17.25 11.83 22.19
CA TYR A 224 -18.42 11.41 22.97
C TYR A 224 -18.06 10.43 24.11
N GLU A 225 -17.07 9.58 23.86
CA GLU A 225 -16.54 8.60 24.82
C GLU A 225 -15.74 9.22 25.96
N PHE A 226 -15.28 10.47 25.84
CA PHE A 226 -14.74 11.24 26.96
C PHE A 226 -15.81 12.08 27.63
N TYR A 227 -16.80 12.56 26.88
CA TYR A 227 -17.92 13.30 27.44
C TYR A 227 -18.73 12.47 28.47
N VAL A 228 -18.80 11.15 28.31
CA VAL A 228 -19.39 10.26 29.33
C VAL A 228 -18.70 10.34 30.69
N VAL A 229 -17.39 10.63 30.72
CA VAL A 229 -16.63 10.84 31.96
C VAL A 229 -17.11 12.13 32.65
N ALA A 230 -17.44 13.16 31.88
CA ALA A 230 -18.04 14.38 32.42
C ALA A 230 -19.44 14.15 32.98
N LEU A 231 -20.27 13.35 32.31
CA LEU A 231 -21.58 12.98 32.81
C LEU A 231 -21.53 12.26 34.17
N GLN A 232 -20.43 11.55 34.48
CA GLN A 232 -20.24 10.94 35.80
C GLN A 232 -20.20 11.98 36.94
N LEU A 233 -19.70 13.20 36.69
CA LEU A 233 -19.75 14.30 37.67
C LEU A 233 -21.18 14.76 37.93
N VAL A 234 -21.98 14.88 36.87
CA VAL A 234 -23.40 15.23 36.97
C VAL A 234 -24.15 14.21 37.81
N VAL A 235 -23.93 12.91 37.57
CA VAL A 235 -24.56 11.84 38.35
C VAL A 235 -24.17 11.91 39.83
N ARG A 236 -22.90 12.22 40.13
CA ARG A 236 -22.44 12.40 41.52
C ARG A 236 -23.13 13.60 42.18
N HIS A 237 -23.16 14.73 41.48
CA HIS A 237 -23.82 15.94 41.96
C HIS A 237 -25.32 15.70 42.26
N GLN A 238 -26.03 15.02 41.36
CA GLN A 238 -27.42 14.62 41.59
C GLN A 238 -27.57 13.69 42.80
N SER A 239 -26.66 12.73 42.98
CA SER A 239 -26.66 11.87 44.16
C SER A 239 -26.50 12.65 45.46
N GLU A 240 -25.63 13.67 45.48
CA GLU A 240 -25.44 14.54 46.64
C GLU A 240 -26.69 15.38 46.93
N GLN A 241 -27.29 15.98 45.89
CA GLN A 241 -28.54 16.74 46.02
C GLN A 241 -29.69 15.87 46.54
N MET A 242 -29.83 14.63 46.05
CA MET A 242 -30.86 13.70 46.54
C MET A 242 -30.66 13.34 48.01
N GLN A 243 -29.42 13.13 48.46
CA GLN A 243 -29.10 12.86 49.87
C GLN A 243 -29.40 14.06 50.77
N ASP A 244 -29.09 15.28 50.32
CA ASP A 244 -29.45 16.52 51.02
C ASP A 244 -30.98 16.63 51.17
N ILE A 245 -31.71 16.44 50.07
CA ILE A 245 -33.18 16.48 50.06
C ILE A 245 -33.75 15.45 51.03
N HIS A 246 -33.27 14.21 51.02
CA HIS A 246 -33.73 13.19 51.96
C HIS A 246 -33.44 13.55 53.42
N THR A 247 -32.27 14.10 53.71
CA THR A 247 -31.90 14.53 55.06
C THR A 247 -32.82 15.66 55.55
N ARG A 248 -33.14 16.62 54.68
CA ARG A 248 -34.06 17.73 54.97
C ARG A 248 -35.49 17.25 55.17
N LEU A 249 -35.96 16.29 54.36
CA LEU A 249 -37.29 15.69 54.51
C LEU A 249 -37.41 14.90 55.82
N ALA A 250 -36.38 14.13 56.19
CA ALA A 250 -36.32 13.44 57.48
C ALA A 250 -36.33 14.42 58.66
N ALA A 251 -35.55 15.50 58.58
CA ALA A 251 -35.55 16.56 59.59
C ALA A 251 -36.91 17.28 59.72
N ALA A 252 -37.67 17.36 58.63
CA ALA A 252 -39.03 17.93 58.62
C ALA A 252 -40.12 16.94 59.08
N GLY A 253 -39.79 15.68 59.35
CA GLY A 253 -40.76 14.63 59.74
C GLY A 253 -41.68 14.17 58.62
N ILE A 254 -41.27 14.37 57.36
CA ILE A 254 -42.06 14.04 56.16
C ILE A 254 -41.63 12.68 55.55
N ALA A 255 -40.48 12.15 55.97
CA ALA A 255 -39.90 10.89 55.48
C ALA A 255 -40.04 9.74 56.48
#